data_AF-B2MWN1-F1
#
_entry.id   AF-B2MWN1-F1
#
_cell.length_a   1.000
_cell.length_b   1.000
_cell.length_c   1.000
_cell.angle_alpha   90.00
_cell.angle_beta   90.00
_cell.angle_gamma   90.00
#
_symmetry.space_group_name_H-M   'P 1'
#
loop_
_entity.id
_entity.type
_entity.pdbx_description
1 polymer ?
#
loop_
_entity_poly.entity_id
_entity_poly.type
_entity_poly.pdbx_seq_one_letter_code
_entity_poly.pdbx_strand_id
1 'polypeptide(L)'
;PFVTLFHWDVPQTLEDMYGGLLDRNIVSDYRDFANLCFREFGDKVKYWITINQPYSLGFNAYGKGEQAPGRCSAWMHKNCTGGDSGTEPYIVAYHELLAHAEVVQLYRREYKETQKGKIGITLVANWYYPLRNTIDDINAAQRAQDFKLGWFLDPIAFGDYPTSMKKLVGKRLPKIAPWESKLIKGSIDFLGLNYYFPLYAFNTGAPDPTKPSVLTDGRFGTTNVRDGVPIGTNSTLFFYKTSTGFYDLLTYVRKKYNNPLTYITENGYADSSAISLNDTLSDTGRIDYYQTHLSALKKAINEGSNVQGYFAWALEDNYEFCKGY
;
A
#
# COMPACT_ATOMS: atom_id res chain seq x y z
N PRO A 1 3.31 -0.24 21.91
CA PRO A 1 2.23 -0.30 20.89
C PRO A 1 2.78 0.21 19.55
N PHE A 2 2.26 -0.34 18.44
CA PHE A 2 2.38 0.23 17.10
C PHE A 2 1.06 0.93 16.81
N VAL A 3 1.10 2.24 16.56
CA VAL A 3 -0.11 3.05 16.34
C VAL A 3 -0.07 3.61 14.94
N THR A 4 -1.11 3.31 14.16
CA THR A 4 -1.35 3.94 12.87
C THR A 4 -2.15 5.21 13.09
N LEU A 5 -1.61 6.35 12.65
CA LEU A 5 -2.24 7.66 12.79
C LEU A 5 -3.43 7.80 11.82
N PHE A 6 -3.31 7.28 10.61
CA PHE A 6 -4.34 7.38 9.58
C PHE A 6 -4.54 6.06 8.86
N HIS A 7 -5.77 5.56 8.89
CA HIS A 7 -6.21 4.32 8.27
C HIS A 7 -7.49 4.57 7.45
N TRP A 8 -7.37 5.47 6.46
CA TRP A 8 -8.42 5.82 5.50
C TRP A 8 -9.61 6.58 6.10
N ASP A 9 -9.45 7.10 7.30
CA ASP A 9 -10.46 7.70 8.16
C ASP A 9 -10.44 9.24 8.08
N VAL A 10 -10.52 9.78 6.86
CA VAL A 10 -10.55 11.24 6.64
C VAL A 10 -11.81 11.82 7.31
N PRO A 11 -11.69 12.84 8.17
CA PRO A 11 -12.87 13.49 8.73
C PRO A 11 -13.77 14.07 7.63
N GLN A 12 -15.06 13.72 7.63
CA GLN A 12 -16.00 14.17 6.59
C GLN A 12 -16.04 15.70 6.44
N THR A 13 -15.88 16.46 7.52
CA THR A 13 -15.76 17.92 7.46
C THR A 13 -14.64 18.40 6.53
N LEU A 14 -13.49 17.73 6.51
CA LEU A 14 -12.38 18.11 5.62
C LEU A 14 -12.69 17.76 4.16
N GLU A 15 -13.39 16.64 3.94
CA GLU A 15 -13.92 16.26 2.63
C GLU A 15 -14.93 17.32 2.12
N ASP A 16 -15.85 17.77 2.97
CA ASP A 16 -16.86 18.75 2.61
C ASP A 16 -16.28 20.16 2.38
N MET A 17 -15.28 20.57 3.18
CA MET A 17 -14.70 21.91 3.10
C MET A 17 -13.85 22.12 1.84
N TYR A 18 -13.04 21.12 1.47
CA TYR A 18 -12.06 21.28 0.39
C TYR A 18 -11.79 20.00 -0.42
N GLY A 19 -12.53 18.91 -0.21
CA GLY A 19 -12.31 17.64 -0.92
C GLY A 19 -11.21 16.78 -0.32
N GLY A 20 -10.91 16.95 0.97
CA GLY A 20 -10.04 16.06 1.73
C GLY A 20 -8.66 15.91 1.08
N LEU A 21 -8.30 14.69 0.68
CA LEU A 21 -6.98 14.38 0.13
C LEU A 21 -6.70 15.00 -1.25
N LEU A 22 -7.71 15.58 -1.91
CA LEU A 22 -7.54 16.27 -3.19
C LEU A 22 -6.96 17.67 -3.04
N ASP A 23 -7.00 18.27 -1.85
CA ASP A 23 -6.46 19.60 -1.60
C ASP A 23 -5.21 19.55 -0.72
N ARG A 24 -4.27 20.46 -0.98
CA ARG A 24 -2.99 20.52 -0.27
C ARG A 24 -3.16 20.89 1.21
N ASN A 25 -4.26 21.52 1.61
CA ASN A 25 -4.55 21.88 2.99
C ASN A 25 -4.53 20.66 3.93
N ILE A 26 -4.88 19.47 3.41
CA ILE A 26 -4.85 18.22 4.18
C ILE A 26 -3.47 17.93 4.79
N VAL A 27 -2.39 18.41 4.17
CA VAL A 27 -1.01 18.23 4.66
C VAL A 27 -0.83 18.94 6.00
N SER A 28 -1.35 20.16 6.15
CA SER A 28 -1.25 20.91 7.41
C SER A 28 -2.20 20.35 8.46
N ASP A 29 -3.44 20.05 8.08
CA ASP A 29 -4.44 19.53 9.03
C ASP A 29 -4.02 18.16 9.58
N TYR A 30 -3.48 17.28 8.72
CA TYR A 30 -2.92 16.00 9.15
C TYR A 30 -1.69 16.17 10.05
N ARG A 31 -0.81 17.15 9.75
CA ARG A 31 0.33 17.47 10.61
C ARG A 31 -0.11 17.89 12.00
N ASP A 32 -1.13 18.74 12.10
CA ASP A 32 -1.63 19.25 13.38
C ASP A 32 -2.35 18.15 14.19
N PHE A 33 -3.08 17.26 13.52
CA PHE A 33 -3.61 16.04 14.13
C PHE A 33 -2.50 15.12 14.67
N ALA A 34 -1.47 14.84 13.87
CA ALA A 34 -0.35 14.01 14.31
C ALA A 34 0.42 14.65 15.48
N ASN A 35 0.56 15.98 15.46
CA ASN A 35 1.17 16.74 16.56
C ASN A 35 0.43 16.51 17.89
N LEU A 36 -0.89 16.56 17.85
CA LEU A 36 -1.74 16.24 19.01
C LEU A 36 -1.46 14.80 19.48
N CYS A 37 -1.50 13.80 18.58
CA CYS A 37 -1.24 12.41 18.95
C CYS A 37 0.15 12.19 19.59
N PHE A 38 1.19 12.84 19.06
CA PHE A 38 2.53 12.75 19.61
C PHE A 38 2.60 13.36 21.01
N ARG A 39 1.98 14.52 21.22
CA ARG A 39 1.95 15.17 22.54
C ARG A 39 1.20 14.33 23.58
N GLU A 40 0.03 13.81 23.23
CA GLU A 40 -0.84 13.13 24.20
C GLU A 40 -0.41 11.69 24.50
N PHE A 41 0.18 10.98 23.52
CA PHE A 41 0.43 9.53 23.65
C PHE A 41 1.90 9.12 23.47
N GLY A 42 2.77 10.03 23.04
CA GLY A 42 4.15 9.71 22.70
C GLY A 42 5.05 9.40 23.91
N ASP A 43 4.57 9.63 25.12
CA ASP A 43 5.19 9.13 26.37
C ASP A 43 5.23 7.59 26.37
N LYS A 44 4.17 6.93 25.89
CA LYS A 44 4.02 5.45 25.85
C LYS A 44 4.18 4.86 24.46
N VAL A 45 3.74 5.55 23.41
CA VAL A 45 3.81 5.06 22.03
C VAL A 45 5.21 5.31 21.46
N LYS A 46 5.88 4.23 21.05
CA LYS A 46 7.26 4.27 20.53
C LYS A 46 7.38 3.84 19.07
N TYR A 47 6.27 3.45 18.44
CA TYR A 47 6.23 3.08 17.03
C TYR A 47 4.99 3.70 16.40
N TRP A 48 5.23 4.64 15.50
CA TRP A 48 4.21 5.39 14.79
C TRP A 48 4.20 5.00 13.32
N ILE A 49 3.05 4.56 12.82
CA ILE A 49 2.77 4.42 11.40
C ILE A 49 1.97 5.67 11.02
N THR A 50 2.46 6.41 10.04
CA THR A 50 1.76 7.60 9.55
C THR A 50 0.48 7.21 8.81
N ILE A 51 0.63 6.62 7.63
CA ILE A 51 -0.48 6.27 6.74
C ILE A 51 -0.46 4.76 6.47
N ASN A 52 -1.63 4.12 6.58
CA ASN A 52 -1.80 2.74 6.12
C ASN A 52 -2.11 2.68 4.62
N GLN A 53 -1.34 1.90 3.87
CA GLN A 53 -1.61 1.53 2.48
C GLN A 53 -2.08 2.69 1.58
N PRO A 54 -1.29 3.77 1.40
CA PRO A 54 -1.73 4.94 0.64
C PRO A 54 -2.10 4.60 -0.83
N TYR A 55 -1.40 3.63 -1.44
CA TYR A 55 -1.79 3.08 -2.74
C TYR A 55 -3.26 2.62 -2.77
N SER A 56 -3.70 1.87 -1.76
CA SER A 56 -5.04 1.29 -1.72
C SER A 56 -6.09 2.39 -1.68
N LEU A 57 -5.87 3.42 -0.86
CA LEU A 57 -6.79 4.56 -0.75
C LEU A 57 -6.90 5.29 -2.09
N GLY A 58 -5.79 5.78 -2.65
CA GLY A 58 -5.82 6.49 -3.93
C GLY A 58 -6.42 5.65 -5.07
N PHE A 59 -6.03 4.37 -5.17
CA PHE A 59 -6.48 3.48 -6.24
C PHE A 59 -7.96 3.10 -6.12
N ASN A 60 -8.43 2.72 -4.93
CA ASN A 60 -9.80 2.24 -4.75
C ASN A 60 -10.80 3.38 -4.56
N ALA A 61 -10.44 4.45 -3.86
CA ALA A 61 -11.36 5.53 -3.54
C ALA A 61 -11.46 6.62 -4.60
N TYR A 62 -10.37 6.88 -5.35
CA TYR A 62 -10.32 7.93 -6.38
C TYR A 62 -10.08 7.38 -7.80
N GLY A 63 -9.66 6.12 -7.92
CA GLY A 63 -9.50 5.44 -9.21
C GLY A 63 -10.73 4.62 -9.56
N LYS A 64 -11.04 3.63 -8.73
CA LYS A 64 -12.17 2.71 -8.93
C LYS A 64 -13.51 3.23 -8.44
N GLY A 65 -13.52 4.17 -7.50
CA GLY A 65 -14.72 4.64 -6.79
C GLY A 65 -15.41 3.55 -5.96
N GLU A 66 -14.65 2.57 -5.46
CA GLU A 66 -15.18 1.44 -4.66
C GLU A 66 -15.11 1.69 -3.15
N GLN A 67 -14.23 2.59 -2.70
CA GLN A 67 -14.05 2.98 -1.29
C GLN A 67 -14.35 4.47 -1.10
N ALA A 68 -14.66 4.90 0.12
CA ALA A 68 -14.95 6.31 0.43
C ALA A 68 -13.76 7.22 0.04
N PRO A 69 -13.98 8.38 -0.61
CA PRO A 69 -15.28 9.03 -0.86
C PRO A 69 -16.02 8.59 -2.14
N GLY A 70 -15.54 7.54 -2.82
CA GLY A 70 -16.26 6.90 -3.94
C GLY A 70 -16.17 7.69 -5.24
N ARG A 71 -15.00 8.23 -5.57
CA ARG A 71 -14.77 9.06 -6.76
C ARG A 71 -14.18 8.25 -7.92
N CYS A 72 -14.67 8.53 -9.12
CA CYS A 72 -14.18 7.95 -10.37
C CYS A 72 -14.68 8.73 -11.60
N SER A 73 -14.08 8.51 -12.76
CA SER A 73 -14.50 9.16 -14.00
C SER A 73 -15.90 8.74 -14.46
N ALA A 74 -16.70 9.70 -14.95
CA ALA A 74 -18.08 9.46 -15.40
C ALA A 74 -18.23 8.39 -16.49
N TRP A 75 -17.24 8.24 -17.38
CA TRP A 75 -17.25 7.24 -18.46
C TRP A 75 -17.16 5.79 -17.94
N MET A 76 -16.87 5.58 -16.66
CA MET A 76 -16.89 4.25 -16.03
C MET A 76 -18.30 3.78 -15.69
N HIS A 77 -19.33 4.64 -15.79
CA HIS A 77 -20.74 4.32 -15.54
C HIS A 77 -20.99 3.65 -14.17
N LYS A 78 -20.21 4.03 -13.15
CA LYS A 78 -20.41 3.63 -11.76
C LYS A 78 -21.16 4.71 -10.99
N ASN A 79 -21.74 4.34 -9.84
CA ASN A 79 -22.41 5.27 -8.93
C ASN A 79 -21.39 6.06 -8.08
N CYS A 80 -20.42 6.70 -8.74
CA CYS A 80 -19.40 7.51 -8.09
C CYS A 80 -19.94 8.90 -7.75
N THR A 81 -19.39 9.52 -6.70
CA THR A 81 -19.75 10.87 -6.26
C THR A 81 -19.23 11.97 -7.19
N GLY A 82 -18.38 11.62 -8.16
CA GLY A 82 -17.78 12.48 -9.16
C GLY A 82 -16.32 12.11 -9.40
N GLY A 83 -15.58 12.97 -10.09
CA GLY A 83 -14.12 12.93 -10.16
C GLY A 83 -13.51 12.41 -11.45
N ASP A 84 -12.20 12.13 -11.38
CA ASP A 84 -11.38 11.74 -12.53
C ASP A 84 -10.32 10.71 -12.15
N SER A 85 -10.57 9.46 -12.52
CA SER A 85 -9.69 8.30 -12.33
C SER A 85 -8.33 8.44 -13.02
N GLY A 86 -8.18 9.38 -13.96
CA GLY A 86 -6.94 9.68 -14.65
C GLY A 86 -6.04 10.66 -13.90
N THR A 87 -6.55 11.45 -12.95
CA THR A 87 -5.77 12.53 -12.30
C THR A 87 -5.81 12.46 -10.79
N GLU A 88 -6.99 12.27 -10.20
CA GLU A 88 -7.20 12.32 -8.75
C GLU A 88 -6.34 11.34 -7.95
N PRO A 89 -6.17 10.06 -8.34
CA PRO A 89 -5.28 9.14 -7.63
C PRO A 89 -3.84 9.64 -7.50
N TYR A 90 -3.35 10.40 -8.50
CA TYR A 90 -2.00 10.96 -8.49
C TYR A 90 -1.88 12.20 -7.60
N ILE A 91 -2.93 13.01 -7.53
CA ILE A 91 -3.02 14.16 -6.62
C ILE A 91 -3.05 13.65 -5.16
N VAL A 92 -3.90 12.67 -4.88
CA VAL A 92 -4.03 12.04 -3.55
C VAL A 92 -2.70 11.44 -3.11
N ALA A 93 -2.07 10.60 -3.94
CA ALA A 93 -0.79 9.98 -3.60
C ALA A 93 0.32 11.02 -3.36
N TYR A 94 0.30 12.14 -4.08
CA TYR A 94 1.23 13.25 -3.86
C TYR A 94 0.99 13.95 -2.53
N HIS A 95 -0.25 14.25 -2.16
CA HIS A 95 -0.57 14.85 -0.86
C HIS A 95 -0.31 13.88 0.30
N GLU A 96 -0.58 12.58 0.15
CA GLU A 96 -0.23 11.56 1.15
C GLU A 96 1.29 11.51 1.39
N LEU A 97 2.12 11.58 0.34
CA LEU A 97 3.57 11.64 0.47
C LEU A 97 4.05 12.89 1.22
N LEU A 98 3.48 14.05 0.90
CA LEU A 98 3.82 15.31 1.59
C LEU A 98 3.37 15.29 3.05
N ALA A 99 2.14 14.85 3.32
CA ALA A 99 1.57 14.71 4.65
C ALA A 99 2.41 13.77 5.53
N HIS A 100 2.78 12.61 4.99
CA HIS A 100 3.71 11.67 5.61
C HIS A 100 5.05 12.34 5.98
N ALA A 101 5.68 13.01 5.01
CA ALA A 101 7.01 13.58 5.19
C ALA A 101 7.02 14.77 6.18
N GLU A 102 6.00 15.62 6.16
CA GLU A 102 5.80 16.71 7.13
C GLU A 102 5.62 16.17 8.56
N VAL A 103 4.81 15.11 8.74
CA VAL A 103 4.61 14.47 10.05
C VAL A 103 5.89 13.82 10.58
N VAL A 104 6.67 13.18 9.71
CA VAL A 104 7.97 12.61 10.09
C VAL A 104 8.97 13.70 10.48
N GLN A 105 9.02 14.79 9.71
CA GLN A 105 9.88 15.95 10.00
C GLN A 105 9.49 16.59 11.33
N LEU A 106 8.19 16.74 11.62
CA LEU A 106 7.68 17.20 12.91
C LEU A 106 8.13 16.27 14.05
N TYR A 107 7.89 14.96 13.92
CA TYR A 107 8.28 13.99 14.95
C TYR A 107 9.77 14.04 15.25
N ARG A 108 10.60 14.08 14.20
CA ARG A 108 12.06 14.16 14.31
C ARG A 108 12.54 15.43 14.99
N ARG A 109 11.91 16.57 14.70
CA ARG A 109 12.30 17.87 15.25
C ARG A 109 11.89 18.05 16.70
N GLU A 110 10.68 17.63 17.06
CA GLU A 110 10.06 18.04 18.34
C GLU A 110 9.95 16.91 19.37
N TYR A 111 9.91 15.65 18.91
CA TYR A 111 9.54 14.52 19.77
C TYR A 111 10.59 13.41 19.81
N LYS A 112 11.45 13.27 18.81
CA LYS A 112 12.40 12.15 18.71
C LYS A 112 13.38 12.08 19.88
N GLU A 113 13.94 13.22 20.29
CA GLU A 113 14.94 13.26 21.38
C GLU A 113 14.33 12.87 22.73
N THR A 114 13.12 13.36 23.02
CA THR A 114 12.45 13.15 24.31
C THR A 114 11.71 11.82 24.37
N GLN A 115 10.99 11.46 23.30
CA GLN A 115 10.15 10.26 23.28
C GLN A 115 10.89 9.01 22.81
N LYS A 116 11.98 9.15 22.05
CA LYS A 116 12.84 8.05 21.57
C LYS A 116 12.09 6.97 20.77
N GLY A 117 10.96 7.30 20.16
CA GLY A 117 10.21 6.38 19.30
C GLY A 117 10.76 6.32 17.88
N LYS A 118 10.18 5.46 17.05
CA LYS A 118 10.43 5.35 15.61
C LYS A 118 9.15 5.68 14.85
N ILE A 119 9.29 6.25 13.67
CA ILE A 119 8.17 6.60 12.80
C ILE A 119 8.38 6.07 11.38
N GLY A 120 7.30 5.61 10.76
CA GLY A 120 7.33 4.99 9.44
C GLY A 120 6.01 5.14 8.69
N ILE A 121 5.89 4.41 7.60
CA ILE A 121 4.67 4.30 6.78
C ILE A 121 4.44 2.82 6.47
N THR A 122 3.19 2.44 6.29
CA THR A 122 2.83 1.09 5.89
C THR A 122 2.43 1.05 4.43
N LEU A 123 3.14 0.25 3.65
CA LEU A 123 2.88 0.06 2.22
C LEU A 123 2.33 -1.34 1.98
N VAL A 124 1.34 -1.45 1.09
CA VAL A 124 0.86 -2.75 0.60
C VAL A 124 1.58 -3.12 -0.68
N ALA A 125 2.00 -4.38 -0.77
CA ALA A 125 2.58 -4.89 -2.00
C ALA A 125 2.18 -6.34 -2.24
N ASN A 126 2.08 -6.67 -3.53
CA ASN A 126 2.07 -8.04 -4.01
C ASN A 126 3.45 -8.35 -4.57
N TRP A 127 3.76 -9.64 -4.71
CA TRP A 127 4.81 -10.04 -5.63
C TRP A 127 4.20 -10.36 -6.99
N TYR A 128 4.81 -9.84 -8.06
CA TYR A 128 4.34 -10.06 -9.43
C TYR A 128 5.30 -10.98 -10.16
N TYR A 129 4.83 -12.18 -10.53
CA TYR A 129 5.53 -13.04 -11.47
C TYR A 129 5.11 -12.69 -12.91
N PRO A 130 5.98 -12.78 -13.91
CA PRO A 130 5.54 -12.66 -15.29
C PRO A 130 4.61 -13.83 -15.65
N LEU A 131 3.49 -13.54 -16.32
CA LEU A 131 2.54 -14.57 -16.75
C LEU A 131 3.21 -15.55 -17.72
N ARG A 132 3.93 -15.03 -18.71
CA ARG A 132 4.72 -15.80 -19.67
C ARG A 132 6.19 -15.43 -19.57
N ASN A 133 7.08 -16.32 -19.96
CA ASN A 133 8.52 -16.04 -20.01
C ASN A 133 8.88 -15.22 -21.28
N THR A 134 8.29 -14.03 -21.41
CA THR A 134 8.55 -13.06 -22.48
C THR A 134 9.07 -11.77 -21.89
N ILE A 135 9.85 -11.02 -22.67
CA ILE A 135 10.38 -9.72 -22.24
C ILE A 135 9.25 -8.74 -21.88
N ASP A 136 8.12 -8.81 -22.59
CA ASP A 136 6.97 -7.94 -22.34
C ASP A 136 6.32 -8.21 -20.99
N ASP A 137 6.10 -9.48 -20.63
CA ASP A 137 5.49 -9.85 -19.35
C ASP A 137 6.47 -9.66 -18.18
N ILE A 138 7.77 -9.87 -18.39
CA ILE A 138 8.82 -9.52 -17.41
C ILE A 138 8.80 -8.01 -17.13
N ASN A 139 8.75 -7.19 -18.19
CA ASN A 139 8.63 -5.74 -18.04
C ASN A 139 7.29 -5.34 -17.40
N ALA A 140 6.20 -6.05 -17.70
CA ALA A 140 4.90 -5.80 -17.08
C ALA A 140 4.90 -6.11 -15.58
N ALA A 141 5.56 -7.19 -15.16
CA ALA A 141 5.75 -7.50 -13.74
C ALA A 141 6.55 -6.41 -13.02
N GLN A 142 7.60 -5.88 -13.63
CA GLN A 142 8.35 -4.74 -13.05
C GLN A 142 7.49 -3.48 -12.99
N ARG A 143 6.69 -3.17 -14.02
CA ARG A 143 5.75 -2.04 -13.98
C ARG A 143 4.69 -2.22 -12.90
N ALA A 144 4.19 -3.43 -12.69
CA ALA A 144 3.28 -3.72 -11.60
C ALA A 144 3.92 -3.44 -10.23
N GLN A 145 5.19 -3.81 -10.05
CA GLN A 145 5.93 -3.45 -8.83
C GLN A 145 6.14 -1.94 -8.66
N ASP A 146 6.50 -1.25 -9.74
CA ASP A 146 6.70 0.20 -9.72
C ASP A 146 5.40 0.94 -9.36
N PHE A 147 4.27 0.54 -9.95
CA PHE A 147 2.98 1.18 -9.69
C PHE A 147 2.34 0.77 -8.35
N LYS A 148 2.73 -0.36 -7.74
CA LYS A 148 2.18 -0.83 -6.46
C LYS A 148 3.03 -0.38 -5.27
N LEU A 149 4.29 -0.78 -5.24
CA LEU A 149 5.23 -0.49 -4.15
C LEU A 149 6.08 0.75 -4.45
N GLY A 150 6.64 0.82 -5.67
CA GLY A 150 7.57 1.87 -6.07
C GLY A 150 6.95 3.28 -6.04
N TRP A 151 5.65 3.41 -6.26
CA TRP A 151 4.95 4.70 -6.28
C TRP A 151 5.19 5.50 -5.00
N PHE A 152 5.26 4.83 -3.84
CA PHE A 152 5.57 5.47 -2.56
C PHE A 152 7.00 5.21 -2.11
N LEU A 153 7.53 3.99 -2.31
CA LEU A 153 8.84 3.63 -1.79
C LEU A 153 10.02 4.22 -2.58
N ASP A 154 9.89 4.46 -3.90
CA ASP A 154 10.94 5.14 -4.67
C ASP A 154 11.06 6.62 -4.25
N PRO A 155 9.97 7.41 -4.07
CA PRO A 155 10.07 8.75 -3.49
C PRO A 155 10.76 8.77 -2.13
N ILE A 156 10.40 7.85 -1.23
CA ILE A 156 10.99 7.76 0.11
C ILE A 156 12.46 7.35 0.05
N ALA A 157 12.84 6.40 -0.81
CA ALA A 157 14.23 5.93 -0.87
C ALA A 157 15.15 6.86 -1.67
N PHE A 158 14.64 7.40 -2.78
CA PHE A 158 15.44 8.05 -3.82
C PHE A 158 15.09 9.53 -4.03
N GLY A 159 13.91 9.97 -3.58
CA GLY A 159 13.45 11.36 -3.66
C GLY A 159 12.59 11.67 -4.89
N ASP A 160 12.24 10.69 -5.72
CA ASP A 160 11.41 10.88 -6.91
C ASP A 160 10.66 9.58 -7.29
N TYR A 161 9.63 9.69 -8.13
CA TYR A 161 8.83 8.56 -8.59
C TYR A 161 9.59 7.60 -9.53
N PRO A 162 9.13 6.34 -9.66
CA PRO A 162 9.70 5.40 -10.62
C PRO A 162 9.72 5.96 -12.05
N THR A 163 10.79 5.67 -12.80
CA THR A 163 10.94 6.13 -14.19
C THR A 163 9.80 5.63 -15.09
N SER A 164 9.32 4.40 -14.87
CA SER A 164 8.19 3.83 -15.60
C SER A 164 6.92 4.66 -15.43
N MET A 165 6.60 5.06 -14.19
CA MET A 165 5.46 5.94 -13.88
C MET A 165 5.59 7.31 -14.55
N LYS A 166 6.75 7.97 -14.40
CA LYS A 166 7.00 9.28 -15.03
C LYS A 166 6.80 9.23 -16.54
N LYS A 167 7.27 8.16 -17.19
CA LYS A 167 7.15 7.96 -18.64
C LYS A 167 5.71 7.68 -19.08
N LEU A 168 4.97 6.86 -18.33
CA LEU A 168 3.64 6.37 -18.75
C LEU A 168 2.50 7.32 -18.37
N VAL A 169 2.58 7.94 -17.19
CA VAL A 169 1.56 8.87 -16.68
C VAL A 169 1.80 10.28 -17.23
N GLY A 170 3.06 10.68 -17.35
CA GLY A 170 3.44 11.97 -17.92
C GLY A 170 2.93 13.14 -17.07
N LYS A 171 2.25 14.09 -17.72
CA LYS A 171 1.82 15.37 -17.10
C LYS A 171 0.79 15.22 -15.98
N ARG A 172 0.10 14.08 -15.90
CA ARG A 172 -0.90 13.81 -14.84
C ARG A 172 -0.26 13.43 -13.51
N LEU A 173 1.03 13.02 -13.51
CA LEU A 173 1.78 12.76 -12.29
C LEU A 173 2.32 14.09 -11.75
N PRO A 174 1.92 14.51 -10.53
CA PRO A 174 2.48 15.72 -9.90
C PRO A 174 4.00 15.66 -9.85
N LYS A 175 4.65 16.82 -9.99
CA LYS A 175 6.10 16.92 -9.89
C LYS A 175 6.49 17.11 -8.43
N ILE A 176 7.39 16.27 -7.92
CA ILE A 176 8.01 16.49 -6.63
C ILE A 176 9.05 17.60 -6.81
N ALA A 177 8.84 18.74 -6.16
CA ALA A 177 9.80 19.84 -6.20
C ALA A 177 11.10 19.46 -5.44
N PRO A 178 12.25 20.10 -5.73
CA PRO A 178 13.51 19.74 -5.07
C PRO A 178 13.48 19.82 -3.53
N TRP A 179 12.74 20.78 -2.96
CA TRP A 179 12.60 20.90 -1.50
C TRP A 179 11.69 19.80 -0.92
N GLU A 180 10.63 19.41 -1.64
CA GLU A 180 9.76 18.29 -1.27
C GLU A 180 10.51 16.96 -1.37
N SER A 181 11.31 16.79 -2.42
CA SER A 181 12.18 15.63 -2.59
C SER A 181 13.12 15.45 -1.41
N LYS A 182 13.73 16.55 -0.93
CA LYS A 182 14.60 16.54 0.25
C LYS A 182 13.84 16.19 1.53
N LEU A 183 12.58 16.60 1.64
CA LEU A 183 11.72 16.29 2.79
C LEU A 183 11.28 14.82 2.79
N ILE A 184 10.85 14.29 1.64
CA ILE A 184 10.36 12.91 1.47
C ILE A 184 11.50 11.89 1.54
N LYS A 185 12.66 12.20 0.97
CA LYS A 185 13.77 11.25 0.92
C LYS A 185 14.28 10.91 2.33
N GLY A 186 14.19 9.63 2.69
CA GLY A 186 14.59 9.12 4.00
C GLY A 186 13.57 9.42 5.11
N SER A 187 12.31 9.73 4.78
CA SER A 187 11.24 10.02 5.74
C SER A 187 10.71 8.78 6.50
N ILE A 188 11.54 7.76 6.72
CA ILE A 188 11.19 6.58 7.52
C ILE A 188 12.33 6.20 8.46
N ASP A 189 11.98 5.76 9.67
CA ASP A 189 12.87 5.01 10.56
C ASP A 189 12.66 3.49 10.40
N PHE A 190 11.48 3.09 9.90
CA PHE A 190 11.14 1.72 9.52
C PHE A 190 10.08 1.72 8.40
N LEU A 191 10.02 0.62 7.66
CA LEU A 191 8.98 0.30 6.69
C LEU A 191 7.96 -0.66 7.33
N GLY A 192 6.68 -0.29 7.36
CA GLY A 192 5.59 -1.24 7.50
C GLY A 192 5.29 -1.88 6.14
N LEU A 193 5.18 -3.20 6.09
CA LEU A 193 4.88 -3.92 4.86
C LEU A 193 3.66 -4.82 5.07
N ASN A 194 2.61 -4.55 4.29
CA ASN A 194 1.43 -5.39 4.22
C ASN A 194 1.53 -6.29 2.99
N TYR A 195 1.37 -7.59 3.20
CA TYR A 195 1.43 -8.59 2.14
C TYR A 195 0.36 -9.64 2.35
N TYR A 196 -0.31 -10.05 1.27
CA TYR A 196 -1.35 -11.06 1.34
C TYR A 196 -1.12 -12.22 0.36
N PHE A 197 -0.84 -11.91 -0.90
CA PHE A 197 -0.69 -12.91 -1.96
C PHE A 197 0.10 -12.36 -3.16
N PRO A 198 0.68 -13.21 -4.00
CA PRO A 198 1.26 -12.81 -5.27
C PRO A 198 0.26 -12.89 -6.42
N LEU A 199 0.63 -12.33 -7.56
CA LEU A 199 -0.13 -12.36 -8.81
C LEU A 199 0.80 -12.63 -9.99
N TYR A 200 0.24 -13.14 -11.08
CA TYR A 200 0.88 -13.02 -12.39
C TYR A 200 0.57 -11.66 -13.01
N ALA A 201 1.54 -11.08 -13.70
CA ALA A 201 1.40 -9.86 -14.47
C ALA A 201 1.70 -10.12 -15.95
N PHE A 202 0.92 -9.50 -16.83
CA PHE A 202 1.11 -9.59 -18.27
C PHE A 202 1.03 -8.22 -18.93
N ASN A 203 1.72 -8.05 -20.04
CA ASN A 203 1.73 -6.79 -20.76
C ASN A 203 0.37 -6.49 -21.37
N THR A 204 -0.12 -5.26 -21.17
CA THR A 204 -1.27 -4.74 -21.92
C THR A 204 -0.78 -3.68 -22.92
N GLY A 205 -1.53 -3.51 -24.01
CA GLY A 205 -1.26 -2.46 -24.99
C GLY A 205 -1.43 -1.06 -24.41
N ALA A 206 -1.23 -0.04 -25.24
CA ALA A 206 -1.57 1.33 -24.84
C ALA A 206 -3.09 1.43 -24.57
N PRO A 207 -3.52 2.06 -23.46
CA PRO A 207 -4.93 2.27 -23.19
C PRO A 207 -5.53 3.31 -24.16
N ASP A 208 -6.86 3.37 -24.18
CA ASP A 208 -7.60 4.41 -24.88
C ASP A 208 -7.20 5.80 -24.33
N PRO A 209 -6.60 6.68 -25.15
CA PRO A 209 -6.13 7.98 -24.67
C PRO A 209 -7.28 8.93 -24.27
N THR A 210 -8.51 8.63 -24.69
CA THR A 210 -9.71 9.40 -24.31
C THR A 210 -10.26 9.01 -22.94
N LYS A 211 -9.77 7.90 -22.36
CA LYS A 211 -10.18 7.36 -21.06
C LYS A 211 -8.97 7.13 -20.15
N PRO A 212 -8.22 8.19 -19.81
CA PRO A 212 -7.07 8.06 -18.91
C PRO A 212 -7.50 7.50 -17.55
N SER A 213 -6.72 6.58 -17.00
CA SER A 213 -7.05 5.93 -15.74
C SER A 213 -5.84 5.29 -15.08
N VAL A 214 -5.68 5.52 -13.77
CA VAL A 214 -4.66 4.87 -12.93
C VAL A 214 -4.68 3.34 -13.04
N LEU A 215 -5.85 2.77 -13.36
CA LEU A 215 -6.04 1.32 -13.55
C LEU A 215 -5.29 0.77 -14.77
N THR A 216 -5.04 1.61 -15.77
CA THR A 216 -4.50 1.20 -17.08
C THR A 216 -3.15 1.82 -17.42
N ASP A 217 -2.77 2.89 -16.73
CA ASP A 217 -1.55 3.65 -17.01
C ASP A 217 -0.27 2.82 -16.85
N GLY A 218 -0.28 1.83 -15.96
CA GLY A 218 0.84 0.90 -15.79
C GLY A 218 1.06 -0.04 -16.98
N ARG A 219 0.10 -0.12 -17.91
CA ARG A 219 0.13 -1.03 -19.07
C ARG A 219 0.42 -2.48 -18.70
N PHE A 220 -0.12 -2.93 -17.58
CA PHE A 220 -0.08 -4.33 -17.17
C PHE A 220 -1.50 -4.77 -16.80
N GLY A 221 -1.78 -6.05 -17.00
CA GLY A 221 -2.91 -6.75 -16.40
C GLY A 221 -2.40 -7.73 -15.37
N THR A 222 -3.26 -8.15 -14.45
CA THR A 222 -2.93 -9.16 -13.46
C THR A 222 -3.92 -10.32 -13.51
N THR A 223 -3.46 -11.50 -13.14
CA THR A 223 -4.28 -12.69 -12.98
C THR A 223 -3.66 -13.58 -11.91
N ASN A 224 -4.48 -14.38 -11.26
CA ASN A 224 -4.04 -15.43 -10.35
C ASN A 224 -3.90 -16.78 -11.06
N VAL A 225 -4.21 -16.90 -12.37
CA VAL A 225 -4.20 -18.17 -13.12
C VAL A 225 -3.20 -18.10 -14.27
N ARG A 226 -2.40 -19.17 -14.41
CA ARG A 226 -1.52 -19.40 -15.56
C ARG A 226 -1.77 -20.80 -16.11
N ASP A 227 -2.06 -20.89 -17.42
CA ASP A 227 -2.34 -22.16 -18.11
C ASP A 227 -3.44 -23.00 -17.44
N GLY A 228 -4.48 -22.32 -16.92
CA GLY A 228 -5.58 -22.95 -16.19
C GLY A 228 -5.27 -23.32 -14.74
N VAL A 229 -4.05 -23.09 -14.26
CA VAL A 229 -3.61 -23.41 -12.90
C VAL A 229 -3.52 -22.13 -12.04
N PRO A 230 -4.26 -22.05 -10.93
CA PRO A 230 -4.11 -20.96 -9.97
C PRO A 230 -2.69 -20.92 -9.37
N ILE A 231 -2.18 -19.72 -9.10
CA ILE A 231 -0.85 -19.47 -8.55
C ILE A 231 -0.68 -20.14 -7.18
N GLY A 232 -1.75 -20.22 -6.40
CA GLY A 232 -1.83 -20.95 -5.13
C GLY A 232 -3.24 -21.49 -4.91
N THR A 233 -3.49 -22.05 -3.73
CA THR A 233 -4.81 -22.62 -3.38
C THR A 233 -5.87 -21.53 -3.25
N ASN A 234 -7.04 -21.76 -3.85
CA ASN A 234 -8.20 -20.88 -3.73
C ASN A 234 -8.75 -20.87 -2.30
N SER A 235 -9.14 -19.71 -1.79
CA SER A 235 -10.10 -19.56 -0.69
C SER A 235 -11.29 -18.71 -1.13
N THR A 236 -12.18 -18.39 -0.20
CA THR A 236 -13.40 -17.64 -0.45
C THR A 236 -13.20 -16.19 -0.89
N LEU A 237 -12.17 -15.50 -0.36
CA LEU A 237 -11.94 -14.08 -0.67
C LEU A 237 -10.63 -13.84 -1.45
N PHE A 238 -9.63 -14.71 -1.31
CA PHE A 238 -8.32 -14.54 -1.99
C PHE A 238 -7.61 -15.88 -2.31
N PHE A 239 -6.41 -15.81 -2.88
CA PHE A 239 -5.56 -16.96 -3.26
C PHE A 239 -4.37 -17.06 -2.31
N TYR A 240 -4.18 -18.21 -1.65
CA TYR A 240 -3.41 -18.21 -0.39
C TYR A 240 -2.25 -19.18 -0.27
N LYS A 241 -1.81 -19.85 -1.33
CA LYS A 241 -0.74 -20.86 -1.18
C LYS A 241 0.55 -20.61 -1.96
N THR A 242 1.10 -19.40 -1.84
CA THR A 242 2.46 -19.11 -2.34
C THR A 242 3.17 -18.11 -1.44
N SER A 243 3.68 -18.61 -0.30
CA SER A 243 4.61 -17.87 0.55
C SER A 243 5.94 -17.54 -0.15
N THR A 244 6.21 -18.16 -1.31
CA THR A 244 7.33 -17.80 -2.20
C THR A 244 7.27 -16.33 -2.62
N GLY A 245 6.10 -15.82 -2.96
CA GLY A 245 5.94 -14.41 -3.32
C GLY A 245 6.30 -13.48 -2.16
N PHE A 246 6.01 -13.90 -0.93
CA PHE A 246 6.35 -13.12 0.26
C PHE A 246 7.87 -13.04 0.44
N TYR A 247 8.55 -14.19 0.33
CA TYR A 247 10.01 -14.27 0.36
C TYR A 247 10.65 -13.43 -0.76
N ASP A 248 10.11 -13.51 -1.98
CA ASP A 248 10.65 -12.79 -3.15
C ASP A 248 10.50 -11.27 -2.97
N LEU A 249 9.34 -10.82 -2.46
CA LEU A 249 9.11 -9.41 -2.14
C LEU A 249 10.09 -8.89 -1.08
N LEU A 250 10.29 -9.64 0.01
CA LEU A 250 11.25 -9.26 1.05
C LEU A 250 12.68 -9.21 0.50
N THR A 251 13.04 -10.17 -0.35
CA THR A 251 14.32 -10.17 -1.06
C THR A 251 14.47 -8.96 -1.98
N TYR A 252 13.42 -8.58 -2.69
CA TYR A 252 13.40 -7.39 -3.53
C TYR A 252 13.58 -6.12 -2.71
N VAL A 253 12.87 -6.00 -1.58
CA VAL A 253 12.99 -4.86 -0.67
C VAL A 253 14.42 -4.74 -0.15
N ARG A 254 14.99 -5.85 0.32
CA ARG A 254 16.38 -5.95 0.77
C ARG A 254 17.36 -5.45 -0.30
N LYS A 255 17.22 -5.94 -1.54
CA LYS A 255 18.17 -5.68 -2.63
C LYS A 255 18.03 -4.30 -3.25
N LYS A 256 16.81 -3.80 -3.46
CA LYS A 256 16.56 -2.53 -4.15
C LYS A 256 16.67 -1.32 -3.21
N TYR A 257 16.16 -1.42 -1.99
CA TYR A 257 15.96 -0.25 -1.11
C TYR A 257 16.95 -0.21 0.08
N ASN A 258 18.12 -0.81 -0.08
CA ASN A 258 19.18 -0.81 0.95
C ASN A 258 18.74 -1.43 2.29
N ASN A 259 17.92 -2.49 2.22
CA ASN A 259 17.52 -3.32 3.36
C ASN A 259 17.01 -2.53 4.60
N PRO A 260 15.94 -1.72 4.44
CA PRO A 260 15.41 -0.92 5.53
C PRO A 260 14.90 -1.82 6.67
N LEU A 261 14.94 -1.30 7.89
CA LEU A 261 14.25 -1.93 9.02
C LEU A 261 12.78 -2.10 8.66
N THR A 262 12.29 -3.33 8.64
CA THR A 262 10.95 -3.68 8.19
C THR A 262 10.16 -4.37 9.29
N TYR A 263 8.87 -4.07 9.38
CA TYR A 263 7.89 -4.82 10.16
C TYR A 263 6.79 -5.30 9.22
N ILE A 264 6.40 -6.57 9.33
CA ILE A 264 5.23 -7.06 8.60
C ILE A 264 4.01 -6.59 9.40
N THR A 265 3.32 -5.59 8.88
CA THR A 265 2.27 -4.88 9.61
C THR A 265 0.89 -5.45 9.39
N GLU A 266 0.68 -6.14 8.26
CA GLU A 266 -0.49 -6.97 8.00
C GLU A 266 -0.06 -8.16 7.13
N ASN A 267 -0.51 -9.35 7.52
CA ASN A 267 -0.49 -10.56 6.72
C ASN A 267 -1.66 -11.41 7.21
N GLY A 268 -2.57 -11.84 6.32
CA GLY A 268 -3.86 -12.34 6.78
C GLY A 268 -4.59 -13.26 5.81
N TYR A 269 -5.54 -14.00 6.38
CA TYR A 269 -6.40 -14.95 5.70
C TYR A 269 -7.86 -14.72 6.11
N ALA A 270 -8.74 -14.63 5.11
CA ALA A 270 -10.17 -14.42 5.32
C ALA A 270 -10.99 -15.67 4.94
N ASP A 271 -11.91 -16.04 5.81
CA ASP A 271 -12.87 -17.14 5.61
C ASP A 271 -14.15 -16.63 4.93
N SER A 272 -15.00 -17.58 4.52
CA SER A 272 -16.36 -17.28 4.07
C SER A 272 -17.24 -16.90 5.26
N SER A 273 -18.12 -15.92 5.13
CA SER A 273 -19.18 -15.69 6.13
C SER A 273 -20.33 -16.71 6.04
N ALA A 274 -20.30 -17.62 5.05
CA ALA A 274 -21.34 -18.62 4.81
C ALA A 274 -21.03 -20.03 5.37
N ILE A 275 -20.10 -20.15 6.33
CA ILE A 275 -19.75 -21.43 6.98
C ILE A 275 -20.31 -21.50 8.40
N SER A 276 -20.38 -22.70 8.98
CA SER A 276 -20.87 -22.86 10.36
C SER A 276 -19.89 -22.27 11.37
N LEU A 277 -20.37 -21.96 12.58
CA LEU A 277 -19.48 -21.55 13.68
C LEU A 277 -18.39 -22.59 13.95
N ASN A 278 -18.73 -23.88 13.89
CA ASN A 278 -17.77 -24.96 14.12
C ASN A 278 -16.68 -24.99 13.04
N ASP A 279 -17.04 -24.73 11.79
CA ASP A 279 -16.07 -24.64 10.69
C ASP A 279 -15.23 -23.36 10.78
N THR A 280 -15.84 -22.25 11.20
CA THR A 280 -15.14 -20.96 11.43
C THR A 280 -14.09 -21.09 12.52
N LEU A 281 -14.40 -21.78 13.62
CA LEU A 281 -13.46 -22.04 14.71
C LEU A 281 -12.39 -23.09 14.34
N SER A 282 -12.62 -23.90 13.31
CA SER A 282 -11.69 -24.91 12.79
C SER A 282 -10.93 -24.38 11.57
N ASP A 283 -10.30 -23.21 11.72
CA ASP A 283 -9.67 -22.40 10.67
C ASP A 283 -8.30 -22.91 10.17
N THR A 284 -8.22 -24.19 9.84
CA THR A 284 -6.98 -24.84 9.37
C THR A 284 -6.32 -24.15 8.16
N GLY A 285 -7.12 -23.49 7.30
CA GLY A 285 -6.63 -22.68 6.19
C GLY A 285 -5.81 -21.47 6.66
N ARG A 286 -6.27 -20.75 7.68
CA ARG A 286 -5.55 -19.63 8.30
C ARG A 286 -4.26 -20.10 8.96
N ILE A 287 -4.29 -21.25 9.63
CA ILE A 287 -3.11 -21.88 10.23
C ILE A 287 -2.06 -22.22 9.17
N ASP A 288 -2.43 -22.91 8.09
CA ASP A 288 -1.51 -23.27 6.98
C ASP A 288 -0.93 -22.00 6.31
N TYR A 289 -1.77 -20.99 6.10
CA TYR A 289 -1.35 -19.70 5.57
C TYR A 289 -0.25 -19.07 6.43
N TYR A 290 -0.46 -18.93 7.74
CA TYR A 290 0.54 -18.34 8.63
C TYR A 290 1.80 -19.19 8.76
N GLN A 291 1.68 -20.52 8.87
CA GLN A 291 2.85 -21.40 8.94
C GLN A 291 3.75 -21.27 7.71
N THR A 292 3.16 -21.24 6.52
CA THR A 292 3.90 -21.11 5.26
C THR A 292 4.53 -19.72 5.10
N HIS A 293 3.84 -18.64 5.49
CA HIS A 293 4.35 -17.28 5.41
C HIS A 293 5.44 -16.99 6.46
N LEU A 294 5.28 -17.48 7.70
CA LEU A 294 6.31 -17.38 8.74
C LEU A 294 7.57 -18.17 8.38
N SER A 295 7.41 -19.32 7.71
CA SER A 295 8.56 -20.10 7.19
C SER A 295 9.31 -19.33 6.11
N ALA A 296 8.59 -18.71 5.16
CA ALA A 296 9.17 -17.85 4.13
C ALA A 296 9.86 -16.60 4.73
N LEU A 297 9.24 -15.99 5.74
CA LEU A 297 9.81 -14.86 6.48
C LEU A 297 11.11 -15.25 7.18
N LYS A 298 11.11 -16.38 7.92
CA LYS A 298 12.31 -16.91 8.58
C LYS A 298 13.44 -17.14 7.57
N LYS A 299 13.12 -17.70 6.40
CA LYS A 299 14.11 -17.87 5.32
C LYS A 299 14.66 -16.51 4.86
N ALA A 300 13.80 -15.53 4.59
CA ALA A 300 14.23 -14.20 4.17
C ALA A 300 15.12 -13.50 5.20
N ILE A 301 14.81 -13.65 6.50
CA ILE A 301 15.62 -13.13 7.61
C ILE A 301 16.98 -13.84 7.69
N ASN A 302 17.01 -15.18 7.59
CA ASN A 302 18.24 -15.96 7.60
C ASN A 302 19.18 -15.58 6.46
N GLU A 303 18.63 -15.14 5.32
CA GLU A 303 19.41 -14.64 4.19
C GLU A 303 19.74 -13.14 4.29
N GLY A 304 19.30 -12.44 5.34
CA GLY A 304 19.71 -11.07 5.65
C GLY A 304 18.67 -9.99 5.41
N SER A 305 17.39 -10.32 5.19
CA SER A 305 16.32 -9.30 5.18
C SER A 305 16.11 -8.75 6.59
N ASN A 306 16.15 -7.42 6.75
CA ASN A 306 16.08 -6.76 8.05
C ASN A 306 14.63 -6.63 8.55
N VAL A 307 14.01 -7.74 8.92
CA VAL A 307 12.64 -7.80 9.44
C VAL A 307 12.66 -8.06 10.95
N GLN A 308 11.97 -7.23 11.73
CA GLN A 308 12.00 -7.31 13.21
C GLN A 308 10.63 -7.54 13.87
N GLY A 309 9.57 -7.77 13.10
CA GLY A 309 8.28 -8.14 13.65
C GLY A 309 7.28 -8.58 12.60
N TYR A 310 6.24 -9.25 13.09
CA TYR A 310 5.16 -9.80 12.28
C TYR A 310 3.84 -9.64 13.03
N PHE A 311 2.88 -8.97 12.39
CA PHE A 311 1.53 -8.74 12.92
C PHE A 311 0.54 -9.43 11.99
N ALA A 312 -0.17 -10.43 12.51
CA ALA A 312 -1.23 -11.11 11.80
C ALA A 312 -2.43 -10.16 11.62
N TRP A 313 -3.03 -10.17 10.43
CA TRP A 313 -4.29 -9.52 10.16
C TRP A 313 -5.42 -10.56 10.19
N ALA A 314 -6.36 -10.53 11.13
CA ALA A 314 -6.58 -9.54 12.18
C ALA A 314 -6.53 -10.16 13.58
N LEU A 315 -6.61 -9.30 14.62
CA LEU A 315 -6.76 -9.73 16.01
C LEU A 315 -8.08 -10.49 16.21
N GLU A 316 -9.14 -10.01 15.57
CA GLU A 316 -10.50 -10.52 15.64
C GLU A 316 -11.22 -10.27 14.30
N ASP A 317 -12.35 -10.95 14.09
CA ASP A 317 -13.25 -10.65 12.99
C ASP A 317 -13.69 -9.19 13.07
N ASN A 318 -13.73 -8.52 11.92
CA ASN A 318 -14.01 -7.09 11.85
C ASN A 318 -14.72 -6.75 10.54
N TYR A 319 -15.07 -5.48 10.37
CA TYR A 319 -15.63 -4.99 9.13
C TYR A 319 -14.55 -4.98 8.04
N GLU A 320 -14.62 -5.92 7.11
CA GLU A 320 -13.76 -5.94 5.93
C GLU A 320 -14.27 -4.91 4.92
N PHE A 321 -13.39 -3.99 4.52
CA PHE A 321 -13.76 -2.84 3.69
C PHE A 321 -14.48 -3.28 2.41
N CYS A 322 -15.70 -2.77 2.22
CA CYS A 322 -16.58 -3.06 1.08
C CYS A 322 -17.04 -4.53 0.98
N LYS A 323 -16.77 -5.37 1.99
CA LYS A 323 -17.22 -6.76 2.09
C LYS A 323 -18.15 -7.01 3.26
N GLY A 324 -18.16 -6.13 4.27
CA GLY A 324 -19.02 -6.30 5.44
C GLY A 324 -18.37 -7.22 6.46
N TYR A 325 -19.15 -8.14 7.02
CA TYR A 325 -18.72 -9.16 7.98
C TYR A 325 -18.90 -10.55 7.37
#